data_AF-A0A954TZ39-F1
#
_entry.id   AF-A0A954TZ39-F1
#
_cell.length_a   1.000
_cell.length_b   1.000
_cell.length_c   1.000
_cell.angle_alpha   90.00
_cell.angle_beta   90.00
_cell.angle_gamma   90.00
#
_symmetry.space_group_name_H-M   'P 1'
#
loop_
_entity.id
_entity.type
_entity.pdbx_description
1 polymer ?
#
loop_
_entity_poly.entity_id
_entity_poly.type
_entity_poly.pdbx_seq_one_letter_code
_entity_poly.pdbx_strand_id
1 'polypeptide(L)'
;MTLTPRPLLAQLPPEVMTGILIVLAIGALIVFGVFARYFRLWIQSVTTGAGITIFDLLGMTFRKVNPSIITRCKIMAVQAGLDESTGLTSKSLEAHYLAGGNVAQVIRALIAANKAKTIALSYHEATAIDLAGRDVLEAVQTSVYP
;
A
#
# COMPACT_ATOMS: atom_id res chain seq x y z
N MET A 1 30.84 -44.09 30.22
CA MET A 1 30.12 -43.15 31.09
C MET A 1 30.12 -41.80 30.40
N THR A 2 29.22 -41.60 29.42
CA THR A 2 29.15 -40.37 28.62
C THR A 2 27.90 -39.61 29.04
N LEU A 3 28.07 -38.65 29.96
CA LEU A 3 27.06 -37.66 30.29
C LEU A 3 26.98 -36.68 29.11
N THR A 4 26.24 -37.02 28.07
CA THR A 4 25.82 -36.00 27.11
C THR A 4 24.77 -35.14 27.81
N PRO A 5 24.98 -33.82 27.96
CA PRO A 5 24.00 -32.96 28.61
C PRO A 5 22.72 -32.99 27.79
N ARG A 6 21.62 -33.44 28.41
CA ARG A 6 20.28 -33.36 27.80
C ARG A 6 20.03 -31.90 27.40
N PRO A 7 19.54 -31.62 26.18
CA PRO A 7 19.26 -30.26 25.75
C PRO A 7 18.35 -29.59 26.79
N LEU A 8 18.61 -28.32 27.12
CA LEU A 8 17.91 -27.58 28.18
C LEU A 8 16.38 -27.63 28.02
N LEU A 9 15.90 -27.70 26.77
CA LEU A 9 14.49 -27.87 26.42
C LEU A 9 13.88 -29.21 26.88
N ALA A 10 14.66 -30.27 26.97
CA ALA A 10 14.22 -31.61 27.41
C ALA A 10 14.25 -31.78 28.94
N GLN A 11 14.74 -30.79 29.69
CA GLN A 11 14.75 -30.76 31.15
C GLN A 11 13.54 -29.98 31.71
N LEU A 12 12.77 -29.31 30.85
CA LEU A 12 11.59 -28.55 31.24
C LEU A 12 10.39 -29.48 31.47
N PRO A 13 9.48 -29.13 32.40
CA PRO A 13 8.21 -29.83 32.53
C PRO A 13 7.46 -29.88 31.18
N PRO A 14 6.79 -30.98 30.83
CA PRO A 14 6.06 -31.09 29.56
C PRO A 14 5.08 -29.93 29.33
N GLU A 15 4.43 -29.43 30.39
CA GLU A 15 3.53 -28.29 30.36
C GLU A 15 4.21 -26.99 29.90
N VAL A 16 5.44 -26.74 30.37
CA VAL A 16 6.24 -25.56 29.99
C VAL A 16 6.69 -25.67 28.53
N MET A 17 7.09 -26.86 28.09
CA MET A 17 7.47 -27.10 26.70
C MET A 17 6.29 -26.92 25.73
N THR A 18 5.10 -27.42 26.08
CA THR A 18 3.88 -27.18 25.32
C THR A 18 3.54 -25.70 25.26
N GLY A 19 3.66 -24.96 26.37
CA GLY A 19 3.46 -23.52 26.40
C GLY A 19 4.39 -22.75 25.44
N ILE A 20 5.68 -23.07 25.43
CA ILE A 20 6.66 -22.44 24.52
C ILE A 20 6.31 -22.72 23.05
N LEU A 21 5.94 -23.96 22.72
CA LEU A 21 5.55 -24.33 21.35
C LEU A 21 4.30 -23.57 20.89
N ILE A 22 3.31 -23.40 21.76
CA ILE A 22 2.10 -22.63 21.45
C ILE A 22 2.45 -21.17 21.17
N VAL A 23 3.27 -20.54 22.02
CA VAL A 23 3.70 -19.14 21.83
C VAL A 23 4.47 -18.98 20.51
N LEU A 24 5.38 -19.89 20.20
CA LEU A 24 6.12 -19.88 18.93
C LEU A 24 5.21 -20.08 17.72
N ALA A 25 4.25 -20.99 17.81
CA ALA A 25 3.27 -21.22 16.74
C ALA A 25 2.41 -19.97 16.47
N ILE A 26 1.94 -19.30 17.53
CA ILE A 26 1.19 -18.04 17.42
C ILE A 26 2.07 -16.95 16.81
N GLY A 27 3.32 -16.80 17.27
CA GLY A 27 4.27 -15.85 16.72
C GLY A 27 4.52 -16.08 15.23
N ALA A 28 4.74 -17.33 14.83
CA ALA A 28 4.92 -17.71 13.43
C ALA A 28 3.68 -17.39 12.59
N LEU A 29 2.48 -17.64 13.10
CA LEU A 29 1.22 -17.33 12.41
C LEU A 29 1.04 -15.83 12.18
N ILE A 30 1.40 -14.99 13.16
CA ILE A 30 1.34 -13.52 13.01
C ILE A 30 2.31 -13.05 11.93
N VAL A 31 3.57 -13.50 11.98
CA VAL A 31 4.60 -13.16 10.98
C VAL A 31 4.16 -13.60 9.58
N PHE A 32 3.63 -14.82 9.47
CA PHE A 32 3.09 -15.34 8.22
C PHE A 32 1.93 -14.49 7.70
N GLY A 33 0.99 -14.08 8.57
CA GLY A 33 -0.12 -13.22 8.20
C GLY A 33 0.33 -11.85 7.68
N VAL A 34 1.33 -11.25 8.31
CA VAL A 34 1.93 -9.99 7.85
C VAL A 34 2.59 -10.19 6.49
N PHE A 35 3.43 -11.22 6.34
CA PHE A 35 4.09 -11.53 5.06
C PHE A 35 3.10 -11.77 3.93
N ALA A 36 2.05 -12.58 4.18
CA ALA A 36 1.00 -12.87 3.21
C ALA A 36 0.28 -11.60 2.74
N ARG A 37 0.05 -10.62 3.63
CA ARG A 37 -0.55 -9.33 3.27
C ARG A 37 0.31 -8.56 2.26
N TYR A 38 1.61 -8.42 2.52
CA TYR A 38 2.53 -7.73 1.61
C TYR A 38 2.67 -8.47 0.29
N PHE A 39 2.79 -9.79 0.35
CA PHE A 39 2.87 -10.64 -0.82
C PHE A 39 1.64 -10.48 -1.73
N ARG A 40 0.44 -10.41 -1.14
CA ARG A 40 -0.81 -10.16 -1.89
C ARG A 40 -0.82 -8.80 -2.59
N LEU A 41 -0.31 -7.73 -1.95
CA LEU A 41 -0.21 -6.40 -2.57
C LEU A 41 0.81 -6.38 -3.71
N TRP A 42 1.95 -7.04 -3.51
CA TRP A 42 2.99 -7.16 -4.52
C TRP A 42 2.52 -7.92 -5.76
N ILE A 43 1.82 -9.06 -5.58
CA ILE A 43 1.23 -9.81 -6.72
C ILE A 43 0.29 -8.90 -7.53
N GLN A 44 -0.64 -8.21 -6.85
CA GLN A 44 -1.55 -7.29 -7.53
C GLN A 44 -0.79 -6.25 -8.35
N SER A 45 0.21 -5.61 -7.75
CA SER A 45 1.06 -4.61 -8.42
C SER A 45 1.73 -5.17 -9.68
N VAL A 46 2.33 -6.36 -9.60
CA VAL A 46 3.03 -7.00 -10.73
C VAL A 46 2.05 -7.35 -11.84
N THR A 47 0.93 -8.00 -11.50
CA THR A 47 -0.07 -8.44 -12.49
C THR A 47 -0.74 -7.30 -13.25
N THR A 48 -0.81 -6.10 -12.66
CA THR A 48 -1.42 -4.91 -13.29
C THR A 48 -0.40 -3.96 -13.88
N GLY A 49 0.91 -4.25 -13.79
CA GLY A 49 1.98 -3.36 -14.25
C GLY A 49 2.10 -2.07 -13.44
N ALA A 50 1.72 -2.06 -12.15
CA ALA A 50 1.76 -0.86 -11.31
C ALA A 50 3.18 -0.43 -10.90
N GLY A 51 4.18 -1.31 -11.07
CA GLY A 51 5.59 -0.99 -10.85
C GLY A 51 6.00 -0.87 -9.38
N ILE A 52 5.17 -1.30 -8.42
CA ILE A 52 5.50 -1.27 -6.99
C ILE A 52 6.17 -2.59 -6.60
N THR A 53 7.39 -2.50 -6.08
CA THR A 53 8.19 -3.65 -5.64
C THR A 53 7.91 -3.99 -4.17
N ILE A 54 8.39 -5.15 -3.72
CA ILE A 54 8.30 -5.54 -2.30
C ILE A 54 9.08 -4.57 -1.39
N PHE A 55 10.21 -4.02 -1.88
CA PHE A 55 11.01 -3.04 -1.15
C PHE A 55 10.29 -1.71 -1.02
N ASP A 56 9.52 -1.30 -2.03
CA ASP A 56 8.68 -0.10 -1.94
C ASP A 56 7.60 -0.26 -0.89
N LEU A 57 6.93 -1.42 -0.84
CA LEU A 57 5.90 -1.71 0.17
C LEU A 57 6.46 -1.68 1.59
N LEU A 58 7.64 -2.25 1.80
CA LEU A 58 8.34 -2.17 3.09
C LEU A 58 8.75 -0.72 3.41
N GLY A 59 9.29 -0.01 2.42
CA GLY A 59 9.69 1.38 2.55
C GLY A 59 8.52 2.32 2.88
N MET A 60 7.33 2.07 2.34
CA MET A 60 6.09 2.76 2.69
C MET A 60 5.79 2.58 4.18
N THR A 61 5.85 1.33 4.68
CA THR A 61 5.57 1.03 6.09
C THR A 61 6.55 1.73 7.03
N PHE A 62 7.85 1.76 6.71
CA PHE A 62 8.83 2.51 7.51
C PHE A 62 8.58 4.01 7.50
N ARG A 63 8.14 4.57 6.37
CA ARG A 63 7.75 5.98 6.24
C ARG A 63 6.36 6.29 6.81
N LYS A 64 5.67 5.31 7.43
CA LYS A 64 4.28 5.42 7.91
C LYS A 64 3.26 5.76 6.81
N VAL A 65 3.57 5.40 5.57
CA VAL A 65 2.64 5.47 4.43
C VAL A 65 1.89 4.15 4.32
N ASN A 66 0.57 4.21 4.10
CA ASN A 66 -0.24 3.00 3.99
C ASN A 66 -0.01 2.33 2.61
N PRO A 67 0.66 1.16 2.55
CA PRO A 67 1.01 0.54 1.27
C PRO A 67 -0.23 0.12 0.48
N SER A 68 -1.30 -0.28 1.17
CA SER A 68 -2.53 -0.73 0.53
C SER A 68 -3.24 0.41 -0.23
N ILE A 69 -3.19 1.63 0.30
CA ILE A 69 -3.80 2.80 -0.35
C ILE A 69 -3.00 3.15 -1.61
N ILE A 70 -1.68 3.28 -1.48
CA ILE A 70 -0.81 3.64 -2.59
C ILE A 70 -0.87 2.61 -3.71
N THR A 71 -0.77 1.31 -3.39
CA THR A 71 -0.85 0.24 -4.39
C THR A 71 -2.18 0.27 -5.13
N ARG A 72 -3.31 0.35 -4.42
CA ARG A 72 -4.61 0.37 -5.08
C ARG A 72 -4.80 1.60 -5.96
N CYS A 73 -4.37 2.77 -5.49
CA CYS A 73 -4.44 4.02 -6.25
C CYS A 73 -3.58 3.97 -7.51
N LYS A 74 -2.34 3.47 -7.40
CA LYS A 74 -1.44 3.28 -8.54
C LYS A 74 -2.00 2.27 -9.56
N ILE A 75 -2.59 1.17 -9.09
CA ILE A 75 -3.28 0.20 -9.96
C ILE A 75 -4.41 0.90 -10.73
N MET A 76 -5.29 1.62 -10.03
CA MET A 76 -6.41 2.33 -10.66
C MET A 76 -5.95 3.32 -11.73
N ALA A 77 -4.87 4.05 -11.44
CA ALA A 77 -4.28 4.99 -12.38
C ALA A 77 -3.74 4.31 -13.64
N VAL A 78 -2.89 3.28 -13.48
CA VAL A 78 -2.31 2.55 -14.62
C VAL A 78 -3.40 1.94 -15.49
N GLN A 79 -4.43 1.36 -14.88
CA GLN A 79 -5.57 0.79 -15.60
C GLN A 79 -6.44 1.85 -16.30
N ALA A 80 -6.35 3.11 -15.89
CA ALA A 80 -7.00 4.24 -16.55
C ALA A 80 -6.11 4.92 -17.60
N GLY A 81 -4.92 4.37 -17.90
CA GLY A 81 -3.96 4.98 -18.81
C GLY A 81 -3.21 6.17 -18.23
N LEU A 82 -3.25 6.37 -16.91
CA LEU A 82 -2.44 7.37 -16.21
C LEU A 82 -1.13 6.70 -15.79
N ASP A 83 -0.05 7.04 -16.48
CA ASP A 83 1.26 6.44 -16.28
C ASP A 83 2.26 7.41 -15.64
N GLU A 84 3.54 7.01 -15.56
CA GLU A 84 4.59 7.84 -14.97
C GLU A 84 4.89 9.11 -15.77
N SER A 85 4.55 9.15 -17.07
CA SER A 85 4.73 10.35 -17.89
C SER A 85 3.83 11.50 -17.43
N THR A 86 2.72 11.19 -16.77
CA THR A 86 1.80 12.17 -16.17
C THR A 86 2.24 12.69 -14.80
N GLY A 87 3.45 12.33 -14.34
CA GLY A 87 3.99 12.67 -13.02
C GLY A 87 3.52 11.72 -11.91
N LEU A 88 2.72 10.71 -12.25
CA LEU A 88 2.05 9.83 -11.31
C LEU A 88 2.92 8.65 -10.86
N THR A 89 4.01 8.93 -10.17
CA THR A 89 4.93 7.91 -9.64
C THR A 89 4.49 7.40 -8.27
N SER A 90 4.93 6.20 -7.85
CA SER A 90 4.72 5.71 -6.49
C SER A 90 5.15 6.76 -5.44
N LYS A 91 6.36 7.30 -5.60
CA LYS A 91 6.91 8.37 -4.75
C LYS A 91 6.03 9.62 -4.69
N SER A 92 5.44 10.03 -5.81
CA SER A 92 4.54 11.20 -5.83
C SER A 92 3.26 10.97 -5.03
N LEU A 93 2.69 9.76 -5.10
CA LEU A 93 1.50 9.37 -4.34
C LEU A 93 1.83 9.29 -2.84
N GLU A 94 3.00 8.76 -2.51
CA GLU A 94 3.50 8.73 -1.14
C GLU A 94 3.74 10.13 -0.59
N ALA A 95 4.34 11.03 -1.37
CA ALA A 95 4.59 12.41 -0.96
C ALA A 95 3.27 13.15 -0.66
N HIS A 96 2.26 12.98 -1.51
CA HIS A 96 0.94 13.57 -1.28
C HIS A 96 0.24 12.96 -0.04
N TYR A 97 0.36 11.64 0.17
CA TYR A 97 -0.13 10.98 1.39
C TYR A 97 0.54 11.55 2.64
N LEU A 98 1.87 11.74 2.61
CA LEU A 98 2.64 12.29 3.73
C LEU A 98 2.34 13.77 3.98
N ALA A 99 1.96 14.52 2.94
CA ALA A 99 1.47 15.89 3.05
C ALA A 99 0.06 15.97 3.67
N GLY A 100 -0.58 14.83 3.97
CA GLY A 100 -1.93 14.77 4.53
C GLY A 100 -3.05 14.80 3.49
N GLY A 101 -2.72 14.68 2.21
CA GLY A 101 -3.69 14.71 1.12
C GLY A 101 -4.42 13.38 0.89
N ASN A 102 -5.55 13.45 0.19
CA ASN A 102 -6.39 12.31 -0.14
C ASN A 102 -6.04 11.72 -1.51
N VAL A 103 -5.04 10.84 -1.52
CA VAL A 103 -4.57 10.13 -2.73
C VAL A 103 -5.71 9.47 -3.50
N ALA A 104 -6.67 8.85 -2.81
CA ALA A 104 -7.75 8.13 -3.46
C ALA A 104 -8.75 9.07 -4.16
N GLN A 105 -8.97 10.27 -3.62
CA GLN A 105 -9.82 11.29 -4.23
C GLN A 105 -9.15 11.90 -5.46
N VAL A 106 -7.88 12.28 -5.34
CA VAL A 106 -7.07 12.79 -6.47
C VAL A 106 -7.05 11.80 -7.64
N ILE A 107 -6.77 10.53 -7.40
CA ILE A 107 -6.76 9.52 -8.47
C ILE A 107 -8.13 9.37 -9.12
N ARG A 108 -9.22 9.36 -8.35
CA ARG A 108 -10.56 9.28 -8.95
C ARG A 108 -10.88 10.50 -9.82
N ALA A 109 -10.49 11.69 -9.38
CA ALA A 109 -10.69 12.92 -10.13
C ALA A 109 -9.92 12.90 -11.45
N LEU A 110 -8.64 12.49 -11.43
CA LEU A 110 -7.83 12.34 -12.63
C LEU A 110 -8.39 11.31 -13.60
N ILE A 111 -8.88 10.18 -13.08
CA ILE A 111 -9.53 9.16 -13.93
C ILE A 111 -10.81 9.71 -14.57
N ALA A 112 -11.62 10.46 -13.82
CA ALA A 112 -12.83 11.08 -14.35
C ALA A 112 -12.51 12.12 -15.43
N ALA A 113 -11.54 13.01 -15.19
CA ALA A 113 -11.08 14.00 -16.16
C ALA A 113 -10.52 13.33 -17.43
N ASN A 114 -9.65 12.32 -17.27
CA ASN A 114 -9.05 11.59 -18.39
C ASN A 114 -10.11 10.89 -19.26
N LYS A 115 -11.15 10.33 -18.64
CA LYS A 115 -12.27 9.70 -19.38
C LYS A 115 -13.15 10.73 -20.07
N ALA A 116 -13.37 11.89 -19.46
CA ALA A 116 -14.20 12.94 -20.01
C ALA A 116 -13.57 13.64 -21.22
N LYS A 117 -12.23 13.69 -21.29
CA LYS A 117 -11.42 14.34 -22.35
C LYS A 117 -11.63 15.85 -22.53
N THR A 118 -12.63 16.43 -21.87
CA THR A 118 -12.96 17.86 -21.92
C THR A 118 -12.22 18.68 -20.86
N ILE A 119 -11.64 18.01 -19.86
CA ILE A 119 -10.95 18.64 -18.73
C ILE A 119 -9.48 18.24 -18.76
N ALA A 120 -8.61 19.23 -18.94
CA ALA A 120 -7.19 19.07 -18.68
C ALA A 120 -6.95 19.26 -17.19
N LEU A 121 -6.69 18.15 -16.47
CA LEU A 121 -6.34 18.17 -15.06
C LEU A 121 -5.04 17.38 -14.86
N SER A 122 -3.97 18.09 -14.49
CA SER A 122 -2.70 17.47 -14.14
C SER A 122 -2.72 16.92 -12.70
N TYR A 123 -1.83 15.98 -12.40
CA TYR A 123 -1.64 15.47 -11.04
C TYR A 123 -1.28 16.60 -10.04
N HIS A 124 -0.45 17.54 -10.46
CA HIS A 124 -0.05 18.67 -9.61
C HIS A 124 -1.22 19.60 -9.28
N GLU A 125 -2.09 19.89 -10.25
CA GLU A 125 -3.29 20.69 -10.01
C GLU A 125 -4.26 19.95 -9.08
N ALA A 126 -4.50 18.66 -9.34
CA ALA A 126 -5.42 17.88 -8.53
C ALA A 126 -4.96 17.76 -7.06
N THR A 127 -3.67 17.55 -6.84
CA THR A 127 -3.08 17.51 -5.48
C THR A 127 -3.08 18.89 -4.81
N ALA A 128 -2.87 19.97 -5.55
CA ALA A 128 -2.94 21.33 -5.00
C ALA A 128 -4.35 21.69 -4.55
N ILE A 129 -5.38 21.31 -5.32
CA ILE A 129 -6.79 21.51 -4.98
C ILE A 129 -7.16 20.71 -3.72
N ASP A 130 -6.73 19.45 -3.65
CA ASP A 130 -6.94 18.59 -2.48
C ASP A 130 -6.28 19.18 -1.21
N LEU A 131 -5.03 19.60 -1.30
CA LEU A 131 -4.32 20.24 -0.17
C LEU A 131 -4.91 21.61 0.22
N ALA A 132 -5.59 22.29 -0.71
CA ALA A 132 -6.37 23.49 -0.41
C ALA A 132 -7.70 23.19 0.31
N GLY A 133 -7.99 21.91 0.60
CA GLY A 133 -9.20 21.47 1.30
C GLY A 133 -10.45 21.47 0.44
N ARG A 134 -10.30 21.39 -0.89
CA ARG A 134 -11.41 21.35 -1.85
C ARG A 134 -11.63 19.94 -2.38
N ASP A 135 -12.89 19.59 -2.64
CA ASP A 135 -13.24 18.32 -3.28
C ASP A 135 -12.94 18.38 -4.78
N VAL A 136 -11.75 17.96 -5.16
CA VAL A 136 -11.32 17.92 -6.57
C VAL A 136 -12.18 16.98 -7.41
N LEU A 137 -12.71 15.90 -6.82
CA LEU A 137 -13.53 14.93 -7.55
C LEU A 137 -14.90 15.54 -7.88
N GLU A 138 -15.53 16.23 -6.94
CA GLU A 138 -16.80 16.93 -7.15
C GLU A 138 -16.68 18.03 -8.21
N ALA A 139 -15.60 18.80 -8.18
CA ALA A 139 -15.32 19.85 -9.16
C ALA A 139 -15.21 19.29 -10.60
N VAL A 140 -14.52 18.14 -10.75
CA VAL A 140 -14.43 17.44 -12.03
C VAL A 140 -15.80 16.90 -12.44
N GLN A 141 -16.52 16.23 -11.54
CA GLN A 141 -17.82 15.62 -11.86
C GLN A 141 -18.84 16.65 -12.37
N THR A 142 -18.97 17.79 -11.68
CA THR A 142 -19.86 18.89 -12.10
C THR A 142 -19.47 19.45 -13.47
N SER A 143 -18.19 19.43 -13.82
CA SER A 143 -17.70 19.92 -15.12
C SER A 143 -17.93 18.92 -16.26
N VAL A 144 -18.01 17.61 -15.97
CA VAL A 144 -18.25 16.55 -16.97
C VAL A 144 -19.76 16.26 -17.14
N TYR A 145 -20.49 16.26 -16.04
CA TYR A 145 -21.92 15.96 -15.94
C TYR A 145 -22.61 17.11 -15.20
N PRO A 146 -22.86 18.25 -15.89
CA PRO A 146 -23.48 19.42 -15.29
C PRO A 146 -24.95 19.21 -14.94
#